data_AF-A0A7J5C2I4-F1
#
_entry.id   AF-A0A7J5C2I4-F1
#
_cell.length_a   1.000
_cell.length_b   1.000
_cell.length_c   1.000
_cell.angle_alpha   90.00
_cell.angle_beta   90.00
_cell.angle_gamma   90.00
#
_symmetry.space_group_name_H-M   'P 1'
#
loop_
_entity.id
_entity.type
_entity.pdbx_description
1 polymer ?
#
loop_
_entity_poly.entity_id
_entity_poly.type
_entity_poly.pdbx_seq_one_letter_code
_entity_poly.pdbx_strand_id
1 'polypeptide(L)'
;TPTAPVTPTGPARTAPAPDPTATPCRSGPSGDRVIALLRGSAGVLPRNVRVTVRTGPLCAEGWQYTVLAVSGHEELQVVTRGRPAALELVTAGTDVCGVEVRAAGPSGIRTLACDGTPGA
;
A
#
# COMPACT_ATOMS: atom_id res chain seq x y z
N THR A 1 -30.81 57.39 7.08
CA THR A 1 -30.32 56.17 7.73
C THR A 1 -29.91 55.18 6.65
N PRO A 2 -28.63 54.83 6.47
CA PRO A 2 -28.22 53.88 5.43
C PRO A 2 -28.41 52.43 5.89
N THR A 3 -29.09 51.62 5.07
CA THR A 3 -29.27 50.18 5.26
C THR A 3 -28.04 49.42 4.78
N ALA A 4 -27.48 48.55 5.60
CA ALA A 4 -26.34 47.70 5.27
C ALA A 4 -26.76 46.50 4.38
N PRO A 5 -25.92 46.07 3.41
CA PRO A 5 -26.23 44.93 2.55
C PRO A 5 -26.01 43.60 3.30
N VAL A 6 -26.96 42.67 3.17
CA VAL A 6 -26.84 41.31 3.70
C VAL A 6 -26.00 40.45 2.75
N THR A 7 -24.93 39.87 3.25
CA THR A 7 -24.08 38.95 2.47
C THR A 7 -24.69 37.54 2.51
N PRO A 8 -24.91 36.87 1.37
CA PRO A 8 -25.43 35.49 1.36
C PRO A 8 -24.38 34.53 1.93
N THR A 9 -24.76 33.77 2.95
CA THR A 9 -23.93 32.70 3.52
C THR A 9 -23.91 31.51 2.54
N GLY A 10 -22.82 31.38 1.78
CA GLY A 10 -22.59 30.21 0.94
C GLY A 10 -22.42 28.93 1.78
N PRO A 11 -22.71 27.74 1.22
CA PRO A 11 -22.58 26.49 1.96
C PRO A 11 -21.14 26.30 2.44
N ALA A 12 -20.98 25.90 3.70
CA ALA A 12 -19.68 25.62 4.30
C ALA A 12 -18.97 24.54 3.47
N ARG A 13 -17.82 24.89 2.89
CA ARG A 13 -16.96 23.96 2.16
C ARG A 13 -16.40 22.99 3.20
N THR A 14 -16.99 21.80 3.31
CA THR A 14 -16.45 20.70 4.13
C THR A 14 -15.02 20.48 3.68
N ALA A 15 -14.06 20.59 4.60
CA ALA A 15 -12.67 20.27 4.30
C ALA A 15 -12.62 18.83 3.75
N PRO A 16 -11.82 18.54 2.70
CA PRO A 16 -11.61 17.19 2.25
C PRO A 16 -11.15 16.34 3.45
N ALA A 17 -11.74 15.17 3.63
CA ALA A 17 -11.21 14.21 4.60
C ALA A 17 -9.75 13.91 4.23
N PRO A 18 -8.85 13.77 5.22
CA PRO A 18 -7.47 13.40 4.93
C PRO A 18 -7.45 12.08 4.16
N ASP A 19 -6.57 11.99 3.17
CA ASP A 19 -6.37 10.77 2.40
C ASP A 19 -6.08 9.58 3.33
N PRO A 20 -6.74 8.43 3.14
CA PRO A 20 -6.52 7.26 3.97
C PRO A 20 -5.08 6.77 3.80
N THR A 21 -4.29 6.95 4.86
CA THR A 21 -2.92 6.44 4.94
C THR A 21 -2.93 4.93 5.12
N ALA A 22 -1.96 4.23 4.52
CA ALA A 22 -1.76 2.81 4.80
C ALA A 22 -1.26 2.63 6.24
N THR A 23 -1.90 1.72 6.98
CA THR A 23 -1.60 1.47 8.40
C THR A 23 -1.30 0.00 8.63
N PRO A 24 -0.61 -0.39 9.72
CA PRO A 24 -0.39 -1.79 10.03
C PRO A 24 -1.71 -2.58 9.99
N CYS A 25 -1.71 -3.66 9.22
CA CYS A 25 -2.89 -4.50 9.04
C CYS A 25 -3.36 -5.11 10.37
N ARG A 26 -4.49 -4.64 10.93
CA ARG A 26 -5.06 -5.19 12.18
C ARG A 26 -5.55 -6.64 12.05
N SER A 27 -6.16 -6.97 10.92
CA SER A 27 -6.74 -8.29 10.60
C SER A 27 -6.38 -8.73 9.19
N GLY A 28 -5.22 -8.29 8.69
CA GLY A 28 -4.76 -8.51 7.32
C GLY A 28 -3.85 -9.73 7.17
N PRO A 29 -3.25 -9.93 5.98
CA PRO A 29 -2.25 -10.98 5.81
C PRO A 29 -1.07 -10.73 6.76
N SER A 30 -0.49 -11.81 7.28
CA SER A 30 0.80 -11.75 7.94
C SER A 30 1.92 -11.64 6.91
N GLY A 31 3.09 -11.16 7.31
CA GLY A 31 4.26 -11.16 6.44
C GLY A 31 4.65 -12.57 5.95
N ASP A 32 4.51 -13.60 6.79
CA ASP A 32 4.71 -14.99 6.38
C ASP A 32 3.75 -15.43 5.27
N ARG A 33 2.49 -14.96 5.30
CA ARG A 33 1.52 -15.25 4.24
C ARG A 33 1.93 -14.61 2.91
N VAL A 34 2.47 -13.39 2.95
CA VAL A 34 3.04 -12.71 1.78
C VAL A 34 4.25 -13.48 1.26
N ILE A 35 5.19 -13.89 2.12
CA ILE A 35 6.36 -14.69 1.74
C ILE A 35 5.93 -16.02 1.12
N ALA A 36 4.92 -16.69 1.68
CA ALA A 36 4.38 -17.94 1.15
C ALA A 36 3.75 -17.75 -0.25
N LEU A 37 3.02 -16.66 -0.48
CA LEU A 37 2.49 -16.31 -1.80
C LEU A 37 3.62 -16.14 -2.83
N LEU A 38 4.67 -15.39 -2.47
CA LEU A 38 5.81 -15.11 -3.34
C LEU A 38 6.63 -16.34 -3.69
N ARG A 39 6.81 -17.28 -2.77
CA ARG A 39 7.50 -18.58 -3.02
C ARG A 39 6.62 -19.62 -3.71
N GLY A 40 5.31 -19.43 -3.62
CA GLY A 40 4.29 -20.34 -4.11
C GLY A 40 3.79 -19.91 -5.47
N SER A 41 2.51 -19.54 -5.52
CA SER A 41 1.78 -19.27 -6.75
C SER A 41 2.31 -18.08 -7.55
N ALA A 42 2.97 -17.11 -6.91
CA ALA A 42 3.53 -15.96 -7.63
C ALA A 42 4.93 -16.22 -8.22
N GLY A 43 5.66 -17.24 -7.75
CA GLY A 43 6.96 -17.62 -8.31
C GLY A 43 8.07 -16.56 -8.26
N VAL A 44 7.95 -15.55 -7.40
CA VAL A 44 8.90 -14.42 -7.29
C VAL A 44 10.13 -14.80 -6.46
N LEU A 45 9.92 -15.52 -5.34
CA LEU A 45 10.99 -15.85 -4.41
C LEU A 45 11.43 -17.31 -4.53
N PRO A 46 12.75 -17.58 -4.57
CA PRO A 46 13.24 -18.94 -4.44
C PRO A 46 12.89 -19.54 -3.07
N ARG A 47 12.67 -20.86 -3.02
CA ARG A 47 12.32 -21.57 -1.78
C ARG A 47 13.42 -21.56 -0.72
N ASN A 48 14.68 -21.41 -1.14
CA ASN A 48 15.86 -21.60 -0.29
C ASN A 48 16.52 -20.30 0.19
N VAL A 49 16.00 -19.14 -0.21
CA VAL A 49 16.56 -17.84 0.19
C VAL A 49 15.96 -17.38 1.51
N ARG A 50 16.79 -16.81 2.40
CA ARG A 50 16.34 -16.26 3.68
C ARG A 50 15.67 -14.91 3.42
N VAL A 51 14.47 -14.75 3.94
CA VAL A 51 13.64 -13.56 3.74
C VAL A 51 13.09 -13.13 5.09
N THR A 52 13.16 -11.84 5.38
CA THR A 52 12.59 -11.24 6.59
C THR A 52 11.73 -10.04 6.22
N VAL A 53 10.69 -9.81 7.00
CA VAL A 53 9.83 -8.64 6.83
C VAL A 53 10.53 -7.44 7.44
N ARG A 54 10.73 -6.39 6.65
CA ARG A 54 11.28 -5.11 7.10
C ARG A 54 10.17 -4.16 7.51
N THR A 55 9.16 -4.06 6.65
CA THR A 55 8.01 -3.16 6.84
C THR A 55 6.71 -3.84 6.45
N GLY A 56 5.66 -3.57 7.23
CA GLY A 56 4.29 -4.02 6.94
C GLY A 56 3.97 -5.43 7.44
N PRO A 57 2.87 -6.04 6.96
CA PRO A 57 1.99 -5.54 5.92
C PRO A 57 1.22 -4.27 6.33
N LEU A 58 1.23 -3.26 5.46
CA LEU A 58 0.48 -2.01 5.61
C LEU A 58 -0.76 -2.07 4.73
N CYS A 59 -1.94 -1.93 5.32
CA CYS A 59 -3.24 -2.07 4.68
C CYS A 59 -3.87 -0.69 4.37
N ALA A 60 -4.48 -0.57 3.19
CA ALA A 60 -5.45 0.46 2.87
C ALA A 60 -6.53 -0.12 1.96
N GLU A 61 -7.82 0.04 2.32
CA GLU A 61 -8.99 -0.29 1.47
C GLU A 61 -8.98 -1.69 0.80
N GLY A 62 -8.30 -2.68 1.37
CA GLY A 62 -8.20 -4.05 0.82
C GLY A 62 -6.95 -4.33 -0.01
N TRP A 63 -6.06 -3.36 -0.12
CA TRP A 63 -4.71 -3.49 -0.66
C TRP A 63 -3.69 -3.53 0.48
N GLN A 64 -2.53 -4.14 0.20
CA GLN A 64 -1.45 -4.22 1.17
C GLN A 64 -0.10 -3.94 0.51
N TYR A 65 0.78 -3.30 1.28
CA TYR A 65 2.16 -3.03 0.91
C TYR A 65 3.08 -3.65 1.96
N THR A 66 4.13 -4.35 1.51
CA THR A 66 5.13 -5.00 2.37
C THR A 66 6.51 -4.80 1.79
N VAL A 67 7.51 -4.57 2.64
CA VAL A 67 8.93 -4.57 2.26
C VAL A 67 9.61 -5.76 2.90
N LEU A 68 10.32 -6.53 2.08
CA LEU A 68 11.05 -7.72 2.49
C LEU A 68 12.54 -7.51 2.28
N ALA A 69 13.34 -7.84 3.29
CA ALA A 69 14.77 -8.03 3.11
C ALA A 69 15.02 -9.45 2.62
N VAL A 70 15.69 -9.57 1.48
CA VAL A 70 16.03 -10.85 0.85
C VAL A 70 17.55 -11.02 0.93
N SER A 71 18.03 -12.08 1.57
CA SER A 71 19.46 -12.26 1.81
C SER A 71 20.26 -12.32 0.51
N GLY A 72 21.20 -11.38 0.34
CA GLY A 72 22.04 -11.29 -0.87
C GLY A 72 21.41 -10.52 -2.03
N HIS A 73 20.29 -9.83 -1.81
CA HIS A 73 19.57 -9.06 -2.82
C HIS A 73 19.12 -7.70 -2.26
N GLU A 74 18.67 -6.81 -3.15
CA GLU A 74 18.00 -5.57 -2.77
C GLU A 74 16.67 -5.86 -2.06
N GLU A 75 16.17 -4.85 -1.32
CA GLU A 75 14.86 -4.97 -0.67
C GLU A 75 13.76 -5.18 -1.72
N LEU A 76 12.93 -6.18 -1.47
CA LEU A 76 11.81 -6.52 -2.33
C LEU A 76 10.55 -5.86 -1.78
N GLN A 77 10.03 -4.89 -2.52
CA GLN A 77 8.73 -4.29 -2.27
C GLN A 77 7.64 -5.17 -2.88
N VAL A 78 6.49 -5.23 -2.22
CA VAL A 78 5.40 -6.13 -2.60
C VAL A 78 4.08 -5.42 -2.43
N VAL A 79 3.29 -5.36 -3.49
CA VAL A 79 1.90 -4.89 -3.45
C VAL A 79 0.98 -6.08 -3.70
N THR A 80 0.11 -6.34 -2.73
CA THR A 80 -0.95 -7.36 -2.83
C THR A 80 -2.32 -6.72 -2.69
N ARG A 81 -3.35 -7.47 -3.07
CA ARG A 81 -4.74 -7.08 -2.84
C ARG A 81 -5.60 -8.27 -2.44
N GLY A 82 -6.77 -7.96 -1.91
CA GLY A 82 -7.77 -8.94 -1.53
C GLY A 82 -7.71 -9.31 -0.05
N ARG A 83 -8.41 -10.39 0.30
CA ARG A 83 -8.54 -10.85 1.69
C ARG A 83 -7.35 -11.72 2.09
N PRO A 84 -7.00 -11.83 3.38
CA PRO A 84 -5.84 -12.62 3.82
C PRO A 84 -5.83 -14.08 3.34
N ALA A 85 -7.02 -14.69 3.23
CA ALA A 85 -7.18 -16.06 2.76
C ALA A 85 -7.02 -16.21 1.23
N ALA A 86 -7.31 -15.16 0.47
CA ALA A 86 -7.32 -15.13 -1.00
C ALA A 86 -6.52 -13.90 -1.47
N LEU A 87 -5.24 -13.89 -1.11
CA LEU A 87 -4.33 -12.78 -1.40
C LEU A 87 -3.82 -12.91 -2.84
N GLU A 88 -3.94 -11.84 -3.61
CA GLU A 88 -3.43 -11.75 -4.97
C GLU A 88 -2.19 -10.86 -5.02
N LEU A 89 -1.19 -11.28 -5.80
CA LEU A 89 -0.05 -10.43 -6.10
C LEU A 89 -0.43 -9.45 -7.20
N VAL A 90 -0.22 -8.15 -6.95
CA VAL A 90 -0.33 -7.12 -7.98
C VAL A 90 1.04 -6.90 -8.61
N THR A 91 2.06 -6.67 -7.78
CA THR A 91 3.44 -6.52 -8.24
C THR A 91 4.43 -6.78 -7.10
N ALA A 92 5.63 -7.23 -7.46
CA ALA A 92 6.76 -7.36 -6.55
C ALA A 92 8.05 -6.98 -7.29
N GLY A 93 8.89 -6.19 -6.64
CA GLY A 93 10.11 -5.68 -7.23
C GLY A 93 10.76 -4.61 -6.36
N THR A 94 11.85 -4.04 -6.87
CA THR A 94 12.50 -2.87 -6.26
C THR A 94 11.77 -1.58 -6.65
N ASP A 95 11.03 -1.59 -7.76
CA ASP A 95 9.99 -0.61 -8.13
C ASP A 95 8.65 -1.34 -8.27
N VAL A 96 7.63 -0.83 -7.59
CA VAL A 96 6.28 -1.39 -7.59
C VAL A 96 5.23 -0.37 -8.04
N CYS A 97 5.65 0.79 -8.54
CA CYS A 97 4.75 1.83 -9.02
C CYS A 97 4.29 1.55 -10.47
N GLY A 98 3.66 0.40 -10.67
CA GLY A 98 3.11 -0.01 -11.95
C GLY A 98 1.80 0.69 -12.32
N VAL A 99 1.36 0.51 -13.56
CA VAL A 99 0.10 1.08 -14.08
C VAL A 99 -1.10 0.66 -13.21
N GLU A 100 -1.18 -0.61 -12.81
CA GLU A 100 -2.29 -1.09 -11.97
C GLU A 100 -2.31 -0.42 -10.60
N VAL A 101 -1.15 -0.24 -9.96
CA VAL A 101 -1.04 0.45 -8.67
C VAL A 101 -1.45 1.91 -8.80
N ARG A 102 -1.03 2.59 -9.86
CA ARG A 102 -1.42 4.00 -10.11
C ARG A 102 -2.92 4.16 -10.37
N ALA A 103 -3.49 3.24 -11.16
CA ALA A 103 -4.87 3.33 -11.62
C ALA A 103 -5.89 2.87 -10.58
N ALA A 104 -5.60 1.80 -9.84
CA ALA A 104 -6.55 1.13 -8.96
C ALA A 104 -6.13 1.10 -7.48
N GLY A 105 -4.87 1.43 -7.17
CA GLY A 105 -4.38 1.46 -5.80
C GLY A 105 -4.97 2.62 -5.00
N PRO A 106 -5.36 2.41 -3.74
CA PRO A 106 -5.80 3.49 -2.85
C PRO A 106 -4.65 4.45 -2.56
N SER A 107 -4.97 5.71 -2.18
CA SER A 107 -3.97 6.77 -2.00
C SER A 107 -2.83 6.35 -1.06
N GLY A 108 -3.13 5.75 0.09
CA GLY A 108 -2.11 5.24 1.00
C GLY A 108 -1.14 4.22 0.41
N ILE A 109 -1.57 3.38 -0.54
CA ILE A 109 -0.68 2.42 -1.23
C ILE A 109 0.11 3.10 -2.31
N ARG A 110 -0.51 4.01 -3.08
CA ARG A 110 0.20 4.79 -4.11
C ARG A 110 1.31 5.61 -3.49
N THR A 111 1.07 6.26 -2.35
CA THR A 111 2.12 7.01 -1.65
C THR A 111 3.30 6.12 -1.26
N LEU A 112 3.04 4.92 -0.73
CA LEU A 112 4.12 3.99 -0.39
C LEU A 112 4.85 3.44 -1.63
N ALA A 113 4.10 3.07 -2.67
CA ALA A 113 4.63 2.38 -3.84
C ALA A 113 5.27 3.32 -4.86
N CYS A 114 4.80 4.56 -4.97
CA CYS A 114 5.19 5.52 -6.00
C CYS A 114 6.02 6.69 -5.49
N ASP A 115 5.76 7.15 -4.25
CA ASP A 115 6.51 8.26 -3.65
C ASP A 115 7.58 7.76 -2.67
N GLY A 116 7.54 6.47 -2.32
CA GLY A 116 8.53 5.82 -1.46
C GLY A 116 9.86 5.61 -2.17
N THR A 117 10.95 5.97 -1.50
CA THR A 117 12.29 5.55 -1.94
C THR A 117 12.51 4.09 -1.50
N PRO A 118 12.86 3.17 -2.41
CA PRO A 118 13.29 1.83 -2.03
C PRO A 118 14.51 1.91 -1.09
N GLY A 119 14.43 1.38 0.14
CA GLY A 119 15.61 1.21 1.01
C GLY A 119 16.12 2.43 1.79
N ALA A 120 15.27 3.39 2.15
CA ALA A 120 15.63 4.49 3.06
C ALA A 120 15.65 4.09 4.55
#